data_AF-A0A8B7NIU8-F1
#
_entry.id   AF-A0A8B7NIU8-F1
#
_cell.length_a   1.000
_cell.length_b   1.000
_cell.length_c   1.000
_cell.angle_alpha   90.00
_cell.angle_beta   90.00
_cell.angle_gamma   90.00
#
_symmetry.space_group_name_H-M   'P 1'
#
loop_
_entity.id
_entity.type
_entity.pdbx_description
1 polymer ?
#
loop_
_entity_poly.entity_id
_entity_poly.type
_entity_poly.pdbx_seq_one_letter_code
_entity_poly.pdbx_strand_id
1 'polypeptide(L)'
;MAEAAPEGPPDANSTSMWGRYDRPEIWQASLSGKPLFTDEHYSELAFFNCSVDPIMEVTEHVDVLPTIMAYAKIRATLKGFADRPGAVLAYTIAEALAHYLPAEKRLANVSADQRIISDVNAMFPLHTGSLRISGQNWTNARNAVFPSAGAVGSQAAVPTGGPIANLDLQQNAPVQTIQEALAVLRVLACHWWHDSTQAHVASIQVSLLMALAKRGCATAGYVREICDVFYAEAGYQLDPIPDCVDLCEVWKMISPYITDMNVGAIIQSWSACIPQDLLRLRLTLQQIPGQGLTALSAIKTALTSYPNFNWAHVAVLLENEAAAVQEALTAVGANIYYGYRRDLGPARSTRYKSFAWVAKELLIRKGGQSSLRAYKGWTPVPQKYHELEKMIANYVKNVQQEQVYAVGTPQHNIGVTLAAAAVAATGLRSGQASCA
;
A
#
# COMPACT_ATOMS: atom_id res chain seq x y z
N MET A 1 -3.22 -57.23 34.35
CA MET A 1 -3.45 -56.28 33.24
C MET A 1 -3.91 -54.99 33.89
N ALA A 2 -3.08 -53.96 33.82
CA ALA A 2 -3.18 -52.76 34.65
C ALA A 2 -4.23 -51.78 34.10
N GLU A 3 -5.01 -51.26 35.02
CA GLU A 3 -6.12 -50.32 34.87
C GLU A 3 -5.56 -48.89 34.90
N ALA A 4 -5.84 -48.10 33.86
CA ALA A 4 -5.30 -46.75 33.70
C ALA A 4 -6.12 -45.72 34.51
N ALA A 5 -5.42 -44.92 35.30
CA ALA A 5 -5.96 -43.87 36.17
C ALA A 5 -6.42 -42.61 35.40
N PRO A 6 -7.33 -41.79 35.97
CA PRO A 6 -7.89 -40.62 35.30
C PRO A 6 -6.91 -39.44 35.25
N GLU A 7 -6.91 -38.73 34.12
CA GLU A 7 -6.11 -37.52 33.87
C GLU A 7 -6.50 -36.38 34.84
N GLY A 8 -5.48 -35.79 35.49
CA GLY A 8 -5.62 -34.65 36.38
C GLY A 8 -5.84 -33.31 35.64
N PRO A 9 -6.17 -32.23 36.36
CA PRO A 9 -6.46 -30.93 35.76
C PRO A 9 -5.19 -30.31 35.16
N PRO A 10 -5.31 -29.54 34.05
CA PRO A 10 -4.15 -28.98 33.36
C PRO A 10 -3.44 -27.90 34.18
N ASP A 11 -2.11 -27.95 34.16
CA ASP A 11 -1.18 -27.06 34.84
C ASP A 11 -1.43 -25.56 34.55
N ALA A 12 -1.51 -24.77 35.62
CA ALA A 12 -1.66 -23.31 35.62
C ALA A 12 -0.39 -22.55 35.19
N ASN A 13 0.56 -23.19 34.50
CA ASN A 13 1.83 -22.58 34.06
C ASN A 13 2.12 -22.74 32.56
N SER A 14 1.13 -23.04 31.72
CA SER A 14 1.28 -22.90 30.27
C SER A 14 1.20 -21.42 29.86
N THR A 15 2.33 -20.73 29.95
CA THR A 15 2.50 -19.42 29.34
C THR A 15 2.47 -19.60 27.82
N SER A 16 1.29 -19.43 27.23
CA SER A 16 1.17 -19.35 25.78
C SER A 16 2.09 -18.23 25.25
N MET A 17 2.70 -18.47 24.10
CA MET A 17 3.67 -17.61 23.40
C MET A 17 3.11 -16.22 23.01
N TRP A 18 1.88 -15.90 23.43
CA TRP A 18 1.14 -14.67 23.13
C TRP A 18 1.11 -13.67 24.29
N GLY A 19 1.69 -13.99 25.45
CA GLY A 19 1.68 -13.14 26.65
C GLY A 19 2.77 -12.05 26.74
N ARG A 20 3.54 -11.77 25.67
CA ARG A 20 4.61 -10.74 25.68
C ARG A 20 4.31 -9.45 24.92
N TYR A 21 3.13 -9.32 24.29
CA TYR A 21 2.80 -8.14 23.47
C TYR A 21 1.72 -7.22 24.04
N ASP A 22 1.27 -7.45 25.28
CA ASP A 22 0.24 -6.63 25.93
C ASP A 22 0.83 -5.57 26.88
N ARG A 23 1.85 -4.85 26.40
CA ARG A 23 2.36 -3.65 27.08
C ARG A 23 1.96 -2.40 26.28
N PRO A 24 1.03 -1.57 26.80
CA PRO A 24 0.63 -0.32 26.17
C PRO A 24 1.80 0.62 25.86
N GLU A 25 2.92 0.49 26.59
CA GLU A 25 4.12 1.32 26.42
C GLU A 25 4.84 1.09 25.07
N ILE A 26 4.80 -0.12 24.49
CA ILE A 26 5.47 -0.43 23.22
C ILE A 26 4.71 0.18 22.04
N TRP A 27 3.37 0.18 22.12
CA TRP A 27 2.50 0.82 21.15
C TRP A 27 2.59 2.34 21.20
N GLN A 28 2.74 2.92 22.40
CA GLN A 28 2.94 4.36 22.53
C GLN A 28 4.29 4.83 21.96
N ALA A 29 5.35 4.02 21.95
CA ALA A 29 6.62 4.37 21.32
C ALA A 29 6.59 4.33 19.77
N SER A 30 5.80 3.43 19.16
CA SER A 30 5.59 3.41 17.69
C SER A 30 4.57 4.45 17.20
N LEU A 31 3.69 4.93 18.09
CA LEU A 31 2.68 5.95 17.79
C LEU A 31 3.10 7.37 18.20
N SER A 32 4.16 7.55 19.00
CA SER A 32 4.64 8.86 19.52
C SER A 32 5.58 9.64 18.58
N GLY A 33 5.45 9.44 17.27
CA GLY A 33 5.58 10.58 16.35
C GLY A 33 7.00 11.10 16.11
N LYS A 34 7.94 10.22 15.75
CA LYS A 34 8.92 10.57 14.72
C LYS A 34 8.71 9.65 13.53
N PRO A 35 8.49 10.17 12.31
CA PRO A 35 8.48 9.30 11.13
C PRO A 35 9.81 8.54 11.10
N LEU A 36 9.77 7.24 10.78
CA LEU A 36 10.97 6.39 10.74
C LEU A 36 12.02 6.96 9.78
N PHE A 37 11.53 7.68 8.77
CA PHE A 37 12.31 8.42 7.81
C PHE A 37 11.93 9.90 7.87
N THR A 38 12.91 10.75 8.13
CA THR A 38 12.80 12.20 7.87
C THR A 38 12.92 12.46 6.37
N ASP A 39 12.48 13.64 5.89
CA ASP A 39 12.66 14.06 4.49
C ASP A 39 14.12 13.92 4.02
N GLU A 40 15.09 14.05 4.94
CA GLU A 40 16.52 13.88 4.69
C GLU A 40 16.92 12.46 4.26
N HIS A 41 16.20 11.42 4.71
CA HIS A 41 16.50 10.04 4.33
C HIS A 41 16.16 9.75 2.87
N TYR A 42 15.24 10.53 2.29
CA TYR A 42 14.74 10.38 0.92
C TYR A 42 15.26 11.44 -0.05
N SER A 43 16.08 12.40 0.41
CA SER A 43 16.77 13.37 -0.46
C SER A 43 18.08 12.83 -1.04
N GLU A 44 18.52 11.65 -0.60
CA GLU A 44 19.79 11.03 -1.00
C GLU A 44 19.56 9.79 -1.86
N LEU A 45 18.63 9.83 -2.80
CA LEU A 45 18.40 8.71 -3.73
C LEU A 45 19.54 8.66 -4.75
N ALA A 46 20.18 7.50 -4.84
CA ALA A 46 21.46 7.36 -5.55
C ALA A 46 21.37 6.35 -6.71
N PHE A 47 20.60 5.27 -6.57
CA PHE A 47 20.77 4.09 -7.41
C PHE A 47 20.48 4.34 -8.89
N PHE A 48 19.37 4.99 -9.22
CA PHE A 48 19.02 5.27 -10.63
C PHE A 48 19.70 6.51 -11.21
N ASN A 49 20.41 7.28 -10.40
CA ASN A 49 21.07 8.50 -10.86
C ASN A 49 22.59 8.32 -10.95
N CYS A 50 23.14 7.12 -10.69
CA CYS A 50 24.56 6.84 -10.89
C CYS A 50 24.97 6.99 -12.37
N SER A 51 26.26 7.23 -12.61
CA SER A 51 26.78 7.51 -13.96
C SER A 51 26.74 6.30 -14.91
N VAL A 52 26.72 5.10 -14.34
CA VAL A 52 26.52 3.85 -15.08
C VAL A 52 25.03 3.57 -15.08
N ASP A 53 24.36 3.71 -16.21
CA ASP A 53 22.93 3.38 -16.27
C ASP A 53 22.76 1.89 -15.92
N PRO A 54 22.15 1.57 -14.76
CA PRO A 54 22.03 0.19 -14.31
C PRO A 54 21.09 -0.61 -15.23
N ILE A 55 20.34 0.06 -16.11
CA ILE A 55 19.38 -0.50 -17.06
C ILE A 55 20.00 -0.73 -18.44
N MET A 56 20.95 0.10 -18.90
CA MET A 56 21.39 0.10 -20.31
C MET A 56 22.49 -0.91 -20.66
N GLU A 57 23.22 -1.46 -19.70
CA GLU A 57 24.29 -2.46 -19.99
C GLU A 57 23.81 -3.91 -19.98
N VAL A 58 22.56 -4.19 -19.62
CA VAL A 58 22.04 -5.57 -19.52
C VAL A 58 20.82 -5.69 -20.43
N THR A 59 20.91 -6.57 -21.42
CA THR A 59 19.79 -6.95 -22.31
C THR A 59 18.61 -7.59 -21.58
N GLU A 60 18.66 -7.72 -20.25
CA GLU A 60 17.65 -8.35 -19.42
C GLU A 60 17.39 -7.49 -18.18
N HIS A 61 16.24 -6.84 -18.13
CA HIS A 61 15.74 -6.01 -17.03
C HIS A 61 15.56 -6.77 -15.69
N VAL A 62 15.82 -8.07 -15.66
CA VAL A 62 15.48 -9.00 -14.56
C VAL A 62 16.35 -8.78 -13.32
N ASP A 63 17.59 -8.28 -13.48
CA ASP A 63 18.56 -8.15 -12.38
C ASP A 63 18.53 -6.81 -11.64
N VAL A 64 17.80 -5.81 -12.17
CA VAL A 64 17.84 -4.44 -11.63
C VAL A 64 17.18 -4.36 -10.26
N LEU A 65 15.99 -4.95 -10.10
CA LEU A 65 15.25 -4.88 -8.85
C LEU A 65 15.92 -5.63 -7.68
N PRO A 66 16.43 -6.86 -7.85
CA PRO A 66 17.24 -7.51 -6.81
C PRO A 66 18.48 -6.69 -6.42
N THR A 67 19.13 -6.02 -7.38
CA THR A 67 20.28 -5.14 -7.09
C THR A 67 19.87 -3.91 -6.28
N ILE A 68 18.73 -3.29 -6.60
CA ILE A 68 18.15 -2.20 -5.81
C ILE A 68 17.83 -2.67 -4.40
N MET A 69 17.24 -3.86 -4.26
CA MET A 69 16.95 -4.44 -2.95
C MET A 69 18.22 -4.65 -2.12
N ALA A 70 19.31 -5.11 -2.75
CA ALA A 70 20.58 -5.26 -2.06
C ALA A 70 21.09 -3.90 -1.56
N TYR A 71 21.04 -2.88 -2.42
CA TYR A 71 21.45 -1.53 -2.03
C TYR A 71 20.57 -0.95 -0.92
N ALA A 72 19.25 -1.13 -1.03
CA ALA A 72 18.28 -0.73 -0.02
C ALA A 72 18.54 -1.41 1.34
N LYS A 73 18.91 -2.69 1.34
CA LYS A 73 19.27 -3.43 2.56
C LYS A 73 20.55 -2.92 3.19
N ILE A 74 21.57 -2.58 2.39
CA ILE A 74 22.79 -1.92 2.89
C ILE A 74 22.42 -0.59 3.55
N ARG A 75 21.66 0.27 2.86
CA ARG A 75 21.24 1.56 3.39
C ARG A 75 20.43 1.43 4.68
N ALA A 76 19.47 0.50 4.73
CA ALA A 76 18.72 0.22 5.94
C ALA A 76 19.65 -0.19 7.09
N THR A 77 20.61 -1.06 6.82
CA THR A 77 21.59 -1.52 7.81
C THR A 77 22.45 -0.38 8.35
N LEU A 78 23.05 0.43 7.48
CA LEU A 78 23.91 1.56 7.86
C LEU A 78 23.17 2.63 8.68
N LYS A 79 21.84 2.74 8.51
CA LYS A 79 21.00 3.65 9.28
C LYS A 79 20.42 3.02 10.56
N GLY A 80 20.84 1.80 10.90
CA GLY A 80 20.38 1.10 12.12
C GLY A 80 19.00 0.46 12.00
N PHE A 81 18.55 0.18 10.77
CA PHE A 81 17.26 -0.44 10.46
C PHE A 81 17.40 -1.86 9.89
N ALA A 82 18.53 -2.53 10.11
CA ALA A 82 18.83 -3.86 9.54
C ALA A 82 17.73 -4.90 9.83
N ASP A 83 17.19 -4.88 11.04
CA ASP A 83 16.19 -5.85 11.52
C ASP A 83 14.74 -5.47 11.16
N ARG A 84 14.55 -4.47 10.27
CA ARG A 84 13.23 -3.94 9.93
C ARG A 84 12.92 -4.16 8.45
N PRO A 85 12.16 -5.22 8.10
CA PRO A 85 11.78 -5.51 6.72
C PRO A 85 11.12 -4.31 6.00
N GLY A 86 10.24 -3.58 6.69
CA GLY A 86 9.61 -2.36 6.15
C GLY A 86 10.58 -1.27 5.74
N ALA A 87 11.75 -1.17 6.39
CA ALA A 87 12.76 -0.18 6.02
C ALA A 87 13.46 -0.55 4.71
N VAL A 88 13.78 -1.83 4.52
CA VAL A 88 14.35 -2.35 3.27
C VAL A 88 13.35 -2.18 2.13
N LEU A 89 12.09 -2.54 2.38
CA LEU A 89 10.99 -2.37 1.44
C LEU A 89 10.82 -0.89 1.05
N ALA A 90 10.83 0.01 2.03
CA ALA A 90 10.73 1.43 1.79
C ALA A 90 11.90 1.94 0.94
N TYR A 91 13.15 1.66 1.30
CA TYR A 91 14.29 2.08 0.48
C TYR A 91 14.23 1.49 -0.93
N THR A 92 13.81 0.23 -1.06
CA THR A 92 13.70 -0.41 -2.37
C THR A 92 12.71 0.32 -3.26
N ILE A 93 11.52 0.65 -2.73
CA ILE A 93 10.49 1.40 -3.47
C ILE A 93 10.98 2.81 -3.78
N ALA A 94 11.63 3.50 -2.84
CA ALA A 94 12.14 4.86 -3.04
C ALA A 94 13.17 4.91 -4.17
N GLU A 95 14.14 4.00 -4.16
CA GLU A 95 15.14 3.87 -5.21
C GLU A 95 14.47 3.45 -6.53
N ALA A 96 13.60 2.43 -6.54
CA ALA A 96 12.87 1.97 -7.73
C ALA A 96 12.04 3.08 -8.41
N LEU A 97 11.52 4.02 -7.63
CA LEU A 97 10.73 5.14 -8.13
C LEU A 97 11.57 6.38 -8.44
N ALA A 98 12.87 6.40 -8.14
CA ALA A 98 13.70 7.61 -8.18
C ALA A 98 13.66 8.34 -9.53
N HIS A 99 13.62 7.61 -10.65
CA HIS A 99 13.54 8.20 -11.99
C HIS A 99 12.26 9.03 -12.21
N TYR A 100 11.18 8.70 -11.51
CA TYR A 100 9.91 9.41 -11.57
C TYR A 100 9.82 10.57 -10.57
N LEU A 101 10.83 10.75 -9.73
CA LEU A 101 10.88 11.82 -8.74
C LEU A 101 11.56 13.08 -9.31
N PRO A 102 11.19 14.27 -8.79
CA PRO A 102 11.85 15.53 -9.14
C PRO A 102 13.38 15.44 -8.99
N ALA A 103 14.13 16.10 -9.88
CA ALA A 103 15.59 15.98 -9.94
C ALA A 103 16.28 16.43 -8.64
N GLU A 104 15.71 17.41 -7.94
CA GLU A 104 16.19 17.93 -6.67
C GLU A 104 16.10 16.91 -5.50
N LYS A 105 15.39 15.80 -5.67
CA LYS A 105 15.31 14.70 -4.70
C LYS A 105 16.34 13.60 -4.95
N ARG A 106 17.13 13.74 -6.02
CA ARG A 106 18.17 12.79 -6.42
C ARG A 106 19.54 13.41 -6.22
N LEU A 107 20.51 12.56 -5.89
CA LEU A 107 21.91 12.97 -5.90
C LEU A 107 22.37 13.14 -7.36
N ALA A 108 23.12 14.19 -7.66
CA ALA A 108 23.79 14.33 -8.95
C ALA A 108 24.70 13.11 -9.23
N ASN A 109 24.91 12.75 -10.49
CA ASN A 109 25.50 11.44 -10.85
C ASN A 109 26.80 11.11 -10.14
N VAL A 110 27.74 12.06 -10.09
CA VAL A 110 29.03 11.87 -9.40
C VAL A 110 28.84 11.64 -7.89
N SER A 111 27.90 12.36 -7.26
CA SER A 111 27.59 12.20 -5.85
C SER A 111 26.84 10.89 -5.57
N ALA A 112 25.99 10.45 -6.49
CA ALA A 112 25.32 9.16 -6.44
C ALA A 112 26.34 8.01 -6.50
N ASP A 113 27.30 8.09 -7.43
CA ASP A 113 28.39 7.10 -7.55
C ASP A 113 29.19 6.99 -6.24
N GLN A 114 29.66 8.14 -5.75
CA GLN A 114 30.42 8.22 -4.50
C GLN A 114 29.63 7.67 -3.31
N ARG A 115 28.33 7.93 -3.27
CA ARG A 115 27.46 7.43 -2.21
C ARG A 115 27.34 5.91 -2.25
N ILE A 116 27.09 5.32 -3.41
CA ILE A 116 26.98 3.86 -3.56
C ILE A 116 28.30 3.19 -3.18
N ILE A 117 29.43 3.73 -3.66
CA ILE A 117 30.77 3.22 -3.33
C ILE A 117 31.01 3.30 -1.82
N SER A 118 30.70 4.45 -1.19
CA SER A 118 30.86 4.64 0.25
C SER A 118 29.98 3.69 1.07
N ASP A 119 28.72 3.52 0.70
CA ASP A 119 27.78 2.64 1.39
C ASP A 119 28.22 1.17 1.28
N VAL A 120 28.66 0.74 0.09
CA VAL A 120 29.21 -0.61 -0.11
C VAL A 120 30.47 -0.81 0.71
N ASN A 121 31.41 0.14 0.71
CA ASN A 121 32.64 0.08 1.50
C ASN A 121 32.39 0.06 3.02
N ALA A 122 31.36 0.78 3.50
CA ALA A 122 31.01 0.82 4.91
C ALA A 122 30.50 -0.54 5.45
N MET A 123 30.07 -1.44 4.56
CA MET A 123 29.72 -2.81 4.92
C MET A 123 30.96 -3.71 5.07
N PHE A 124 32.18 -3.24 4.77
CA PHE A 124 33.41 -4.02 4.84
C PHE A 124 34.25 -3.79 6.12
N PRO A 125 34.97 -4.82 6.62
CA PRO A 125 34.85 -6.20 6.18
C PRO A 125 33.49 -6.74 6.62
N LEU A 126 32.72 -7.36 5.71
CA LEU A 126 31.43 -7.95 6.03
C LEU A 126 31.62 -8.86 7.24
N HIS A 127 31.18 -8.42 8.42
CA HIS A 127 31.52 -9.02 9.71
C HIS A 127 30.91 -10.42 9.92
N THR A 128 30.28 -10.99 8.89
CA THR A 128 29.64 -12.31 8.85
C THR A 128 30.30 -13.19 7.79
N GLY A 129 31.53 -13.64 8.04
CA GLY A 129 32.23 -14.61 7.19
C GLY A 129 32.63 -14.05 5.82
N SER A 130 33.87 -14.33 5.40
CA SER A 130 34.43 -13.81 4.16
C SER A 130 33.56 -14.13 2.93
N LEU A 131 32.94 -13.12 2.34
CA LEU A 131 32.27 -13.22 1.05
C LEU A 131 33.37 -13.30 -0.04
N ARG A 132 33.79 -14.52 -0.39
CA ARG A 132 34.73 -14.76 -1.50
C ARG A 132 33.98 -14.70 -2.82
N ILE A 133 33.99 -13.53 -3.45
CA ILE A 133 33.41 -13.30 -4.77
C ILE A 133 34.42 -13.71 -5.84
N SER A 134 34.50 -14.99 -6.19
CA SER A 134 35.18 -15.40 -7.43
C SER A 134 34.25 -15.14 -8.63
N GLY A 135 34.80 -14.83 -9.80
CA GLY A 135 33.99 -14.71 -11.03
C GLY A 135 33.18 -15.97 -11.34
N GLN A 136 33.71 -17.14 -10.95
CA GLN A 136 33.01 -18.42 -11.02
C GLN A 136 31.85 -18.52 -10.03
N ASN A 137 32.01 -18.06 -8.78
CA ASN A 137 30.94 -18.06 -7.77
C ASN A 137 29.79 -17.14 -8.17
N TRP A 138 30.08 -15.97 -8.75
CA TRP A 138 29.04 -15.11 -9.30
C TRP A 138 28.32 -15.76 -10.48
N THR A 139 29.06 -16.31 -11.45
CA THR A 139 28.47 -16.98 -12.63
C THR A 139 27.59 -18.17 -12.21
N ASN A 140 28.05 -18.96 -11.24
CA ASN A 140 27.30 -20.09 -10.69
C ASN A 140 26.04 -19.63 -9.96
N ALA A 141 26.14 -18.61 -9.09
CA ALA A 141 24.99 -18.07 -8.37
C ALA A 141 23.97 -17.43 -9.32
N ARG A 142 24.41 -16.64 -10.31
CA ARG A 142 23.53 -16.08 -11.33
C ARG A 142 22.81 -17.16 -12.12
N ASN A 143 23.54 -18.15 -12.64
CA ASN A 143 22.96 -19.24 -13.45
C ASN A 143 22.00 -20.12 -12.64
N ALA A 144 22.19 -20.22 -11.31
CA ALA A 144 21.27 -20.93 -10.42
C ALA A 144 19.98 -20.15 -10.15
N VAL A 145 20.06 -18.83 -10.01
CA VAL A 145 18.90 -17.95 -9.72
C VAL A 145 18.10 -17.62 -10.98
N PHE A 146 18.76 -17.48 -12.14
CA PHE A 146 18.14 -17.05 -13.40
C PHE A 146 18.40 -18.07 -14.54
N PRO A 147 17.89 -19.30 -14.45
CA PRO A 147 18.13 -20.33 -15.47
C PRO A 147 17.53 -19.98 -16.84
N SER A 148 16.54 -19.08 -16.89
CA SER A 148 15.87 -18.60 -18.12
C SER A 148 16.64 -17.51 -18.88
N ALA A 149 17.64 -16.88 -18.26
CA ALA A 149 18.51 -15.87 -18.88
C ALA A 149 19.53 -16.48 -19.88
N GLY A 150 19.46 -17.79 -20.11
CA GLY A 150 20.50 -18.56 -20.78
C GLY A 150 21.70 -18.79 -19.87
N ALA A 151 22.27 -20.00 -19.91
CA ALA A 151 23.51 -20.26 -19.19
C ALA A 151 24.60 -19.32 -19.74
N VAL A 152 25.06 -18.39 -18.92
CA VAL A 152 26.27 -17.64 -19.26
C VAL A 152 27.41 -18.63 -19.13
N GLY A 153 27.81 -19.21 -20.27
CA GLY A 153 28.95 -20.11 -20.31
C GLY A 153 30.16 -19.40 -19.73
N SER A 154 30.98 -20.12 -18.97
CA SER A 154 32.22 -19.62 -18.36
C SER A 154 33.24 -19.05 -19.36
N GLN A 155 32.94 -19.09 -20.66
CA GLN A 155 33.74 -18.58 -21.77
C GLN A 155 32.94 -17.81 -22.84
N ALA A 156 31.65 -17.53 -22.63
CA ALA A 156 30.94 -16.64 -23.55
C ALA A 156 31.58 -15.25 -23.41
N ALA A 157 32.30 -14.83 -24.45
CA ALA A 157 33.03 -13.58 -24.50
C ALA A 157 32.15 -12.44 -23.99
N VAL A 158 32.41 -12.04 -22.74
CA VAL A 158 31.98 -10.76 -22.21
C VAL A 158 32.44 -9.73 -23.25
N PRO A 159 31.56 -8.89 -23.80
CA PRO A 159 31.96 -7.82 -24.69
C PRO A 159 33.12 -7.10 -24.04
N THR A 160 34.24 -6.96 -24.76
CA THR A 160 35.52 -6.44 -24.28
C THR A 160 35.51 -4.96 -23.82
N GLY A 161 34.33 -4.42 -23.49
CA GLY A 161 34.15 -3.24 -22.67
C GLY A 161 33.85 -3.64 -21.22
N GLY A 162 34.91 -3.94 -20.45
CA GLY A 162 34.89 -3.99 -18.98
C GLY A 162 34.56 -5.35 -18.34
N PRO A 163 35.54 -6.26 -18.20
CA PRO A 163 35.32 -7.51 -17.49
C PRO A 163 35.37 -7.29 -15.97
N ILE A 164 34.40 -7.87 -15.22
CA ILE A 164 34.59 -8.28 -13.81
C ILE A 164 35.60 -9.44 -13.81
N ALA A 165 36.82 -9.18 -14.27
CA ALA A 165 37.91 -10.15 -14.27
C ALA A 165 38.41 -10.26 -12.83
N ASN A 166 37.85 -11.18 -12.07
CA ASN A 166 38.23 -11.51 -10.70
C ASN A 166 38.26 -10.28 -9.78
N LEU A 167 37.11 -9.91 -9.22
CA LEU A 167 37.07 -9.04 -8.05
C LEU A 167 37.66 -9.84 -6.87
N ASP A 168 38.98 -9.94 -6.79
CA ASP A 168 39.69 -10.63 -5.71
C ASP A 168 39.64 -9.75 -4.45
N LEU A 169 38.47 -9.73 -3.81
CA LEU A 169 38.24 -9.05 -2.52
C LEU A 169 39.10 -9.62 -1.37
N GLN A 170 39.97 -10.60 -1.65
CA GLN A 170 40.90 -11.15 -0.65
C GLN A 170 41.95 -10.14 -0.17
N GLN A 171 42.18 -9.02 -0.87
CA GLN A 171 43.21 -8.05 -0.48
C GLN A 171 42.75 -6.93 0.48
N ASN A 172 41.52 -6.96 1.03
CA ASN A 172 40.97 -5.88 1.87
C ASN A 172 40.99 -4.48 1.19
N ALA A 173 41.19 -4.41 -0.13
CA ALA A 173 41.19 -3.14 -0.84
C ALA A 173 39.74 -2.62 -0.91
N PRO A 174 39.49 -1.35 -0.57
CA PRO A 174 38.16 -0.77 -0.71
C PRO A 174 37.77 -0.71 -2.19
N VAL A 175 36.47 -0.84 -2.47
CA VAL A 175 35.86 -0.59 -3.76
C VAL A 175 36.19 0.83 -4.21
N GLN A 176 36.71 1.01 -5.43
CA GLN A 176 37.19 2.30 -5.94
C GLN A 176 36.28 2.87 -7.03
N THR A 177 35.54 2.02 -7.74
CA THR A 177 34.70 2.42 -8.87
C THR A 177 33.23 2.03 -8.66
N ILE A 178 32.33 2.72 -9.37
CA ILE A 178 30.90 2.41 -9.33
C ILE A 178 30.59 1.04 -9.95
N GLN A 179 31.32 0.64 -10.99
CA GLN A 179 31.18 -0.68 -11.63
C GLN A 179 31.50 -1.81 -10.64
N GLU A 180 32.58 -1.67 -9.86
CA GLU A 180 32.92 -2.61 -8.80
C GLU A 180 31.84 -2.65 -7.70
N ALA A 181 31.32 -1.49 -7.29
CA ALA A 181 30.26 -1.41 -6.28
C ALA A 181 28.97 -2.11 -6.75
N LEU A 182 28.53 -1.87 -7.99
CA LEU A 182 27.37 -2.52 -8.60
C LEU A 182 27.58 -4.03 -8.75
N ALA A 183 28.79 -4.48 -9.08
CA ALA A 183 29.12 -5.90 -9.13
C ALA A 183 28.97 -6.56 -7.75
N VAL A 184 29.44 -5.91 -6.68
CA VAL A 184 29.26 -6.38 -5.29
C VAL A 184 27.77 -6.45 -4.94
N LEU A 185 26.99 -5.41 -5.27
CA LEU A 185 25.55 -5.39 -5.01
C LEU A 185 24.80 -6.54 -5.70
N ARG A 186 25.14 -6.84 -6.96
CA ARG A 186 24.56 -7.98 -7.70
C ARG A 186 24.86 -9.31 -7.03
N VAL A 187 26.09 -9.51 -6.55
CA VAL A 187 26.48 -10.73 -5.84
C VAL A 187 25.72 -10.85 -4.52
N LEU A 188 25.64 -9.75 -3.75
CA LEU A 188 24.87 -9.70 -2.50
C LEU A 188 23.39 -10.01 -2.75
N ALA A 189 22.82 -9.49 -3.83
CA ALA A 189 21.45 -9.79 -4.22
C ALA A 189 21.24 -11.30 -4.46
N CYS A 190 22.13 -11.93 -5.24
CA CYS A 190 22.08 -13.37 -5.49
C CYS A 190 22.24 -14.18 -4.19
N HIS A 191 23.08 -13.72 -3.26
CA HIS A 191 23.33 -14.41 -2.00
C HIS A 191 22.16 -14.27 -1.01
N TRP A 192 21.57 -13.08 -0.91
CA TRP A 192 20.49 -12.82 0.05
C TRP A 192 19.14 -13.41 -0.38
N TRP A 193 18.92 -13.62 -1.68
CA TRP A 193 17.60 -13.99 -2.21
C TRP A 193 17.60 -15.15 -3.20
N HIS A 194 18.60 -16.03 -3.14
CA HIS A 194 18.80 -17.14 -4.07
C HIS A 194 17.51 -17.95 -4.34
N ASP A 195 16.76 -18.30 -3.30
CA ASP A 195 15.58 -19.18 -3.41
C ASP A 195 14.24 -18.45 -3.47
N SER A 196 14.21 -17.13 -3.22
CA SER A 196 12.97 -16.38 -2.99
C SER A 196 12.94 -14.99 -3.62
N THR A 197 13.78 -14.74 -4.63
CA THR A 197 13.80 -13.45 -5.35
C THR A 197 12.42 -13.07 -5.88
N GLN A 198 11.68 -14.02 -6.48
CA GLN A 198 10.33 -13.77 -6.98
C GLN A 198 9.34 -13.41 -5.86
N ALA A 199 9.42 -14.08 -4.70
CA ALA A 199 8.59 -13.78 -3.54
C ALA A 199 8.84 -12.38 -2.98
N HIS A 200 10.11 -11.95 -2.96
CA HIS A 200 10.50 -10.61 -2.52
C HIS A 200 10.08 -9.51 -3.48
N VAL A 201 10.33 -9.69 -4.76
CA VAL A 201 9.86 -8.76 -5.80
C VAL A 201 8.35 -8.60 -5.74
N ALA A 202 7.63 -9.72 -5.62
CA ALA A 202 6.17 -9.69 -5.46
C ALA A 202 5.76 -8.97 -4.17
N SER A 203 6.45 -9.21 -3.05
CA SER A 203 6.16 -8.54 -1.77
C SER A 203 6.28 -7.03 -1.90
N ILE A 204 7.30 -6.54 -2.62
CA ILE A 204 7.48 -5.11 -2.88
C ILE A 204 6.31 -4.52 -3.67
N GLN A 205 5.95 -5.17 -4.77
CA GLN A 205 4.85 -4.73 -5.64
C GLN A 205 3.51 -4.75 -4.90
N VAL A 206 3.19 -5.85 -4.23
CA VAL A 206 1.95 -6.02 -3.47
C VAL A 206 1.87 -4.99 -2.34
N SER A 207 2.98 -4.76 -1.64
CA SER A 207 3.05 -3.72 -0.60
C SER A 207 2.79 -2.33 -1.14
N LEU A 208 3.42 -1.97 -2.26
CA LEU A 208 3.23 -0.68 -2.91
C LEU A 208 1.75 -0.48 -3.31
N LEU A 209 1.14 -1.50 -3.90
CA LEU A 209 -0.27 -1.50 -4.30
C LEU A 209 -1.21 -1.37 -3.09
N MET A 210 -0.98 -2.13 -2.03
CA MET A 210 -1.78 -2.07 -0.80
C MET A 210 -1.63 -0.72 -0.09
N ALA A 211 -0.40 -0.20 0.00
CA ALA A 211 -0.11 1.10 0.58
C ALA A 211 -0.81 2.22 -0.19
N LEU A 212 -0.80 2.16 -1.53
CA LEU A 212 -1.54 3.10 -2.38
C LEU A 212 -3.05 2.98 -2.18
N ALA A 213 -3.58 1.76 -2.22
CA ALA A 213 -5.02 1.49 -2.17
C ALA A 213 -5.66 1.83 -0.82
N LYS A 214 -4.91 1.68 0.28
CA LYS A 214 -5.38 2.01 1.63
C LYS A 214 -4.74 3.26 2.22
N ARG A 215 -3.91 3.98 1.45
CA ARG A 215 -3.20 5.19 1.88
C ARG A 215 -2.47 4.99 3.22
N GLY A 216 -1.77 3.85 3.34
CA GLY A 216 -1.07 3.45 4.56
C GLY A 216 -1.96 3.08 5.76
N CYS A 217 -3.29 3.10 5.61
CA CYS A 217 -4.27 2.80 6.67
C CYS A 217 -4.87 1.39 6.53
N ALA A 218 -4.10 0.43 6.02
CA ALA A 218 -4.53 -0.97 5.92
C ALA A 218 -4.73 -1.59 7.30
N THR A 219 -5.70 -2.50 7.43
CA THR A 219 -5.93 -3.28 8.66
C THR A 219 -5.23 -4.64 8.56
N ALA A 220 -4.85 -5.24 9.69
CA ALA A 220 -4.17 -6.54 9.69
C ALA A 220 -5.01 -7.64 9.01
N GLY A 221 -6.35 -7.58 9.19
CA GLY A 221 -7.27 -8.49 8.51
C GLY A 221 -7.26 -8.30 6.99
N TYR A 222 -7.22 -7.05 6.51
CA TYR A 222 -7.13 -6.76 5.08
C TYR A 222 -5.79 -7.24 4.49
N VAL A 223 -4.67 -6.97 5.17
CA VAL A 223 -3.35 -7.40 4.70
C VAL A 223 -3.27 -8.92 4.60
N ARG A 224 -3.73 -9.62 5.64
CA ARG A 224 -3.80 -11.09 5.65
C ARG A 224 -4.68 -11.61 4.51
N GLU A 225 -5.86 -11.05 4.32
CA GLU A 225 -6.76 -11.46 3.22
C GLU A 225 -6.10 -11.31 1.85
N ILE A 226 -5.37 -10.21 1.60
CA ILE A 226 -4.65 -10.02 0.34
C ILE A 226 -3.50 -11.03 0.20
N CYS A 227 -2.71 -11.26 1.26
CA CYS A 227 -1.61 -12.21 1.23
C CYS A 227 -2.08 -13.67 1.03
N ASP A 228 -3.15 -14.08 1.70
CA ASP A 228 -3.72 -15.43 1.59
C ASP A 228 -4.27 -15.67 0.17
N VAL A 229 -4.98 -14.67 -0.38
CA VAL A 229 -5.49 -14.77 -1.76
C VAL A 229 -4.36 -14.73 -2.77
N PHE A 230 -3.34 -13.90 -2.55
CA PHE A 230 -2.15 -13.89 -3.41
C PHE A 230 -1.48 -15.26 -3.44
N TYR A 231 -1.31 -15.91 -2.29
CA TYR A 231 -0.77 -17.26 -2.24
C TYR A 231 -1.62 -18.26 -3.04
N ALA A 232 -2.94 -18.17 -2.93
CA ALA A 232 -3.86 -19.03 -3.68
C ALA A 232 -3.83 -18.79 -5.19
N GLU A 233 -3.65 -17.53 -5.63
CA GLU A 233 -3.62 -17.15 -7.05
C GLU A 233 -2.23 -17.38 -7.69
N ALA A 234 -1.14 -17.03 -7.00
CA ALA A 234 0.23 -17.06 -7.52
C ALA A 234 0.99 -18.37 -7.23
N GLY A 235 0.55 -19.16 -6.25
CA GLY A 235 1.16 -20.44 -5.89
C GLY A 235 2.42 -20.36 -5.00
N TYR A 236 2.79 -19.17 -4.53
CA TYR A 236 3.91 -18.97 -3.60
C TYR A 236 3.62 -17.84 -2.60
N GLN A 237 4.30 -17.91 -1.44
CA GLN A 237 4.09 -16.96 -0.36
C GLN A 237 4.94 -15.70 -0.57
N LEU A 238 4.40 -14.53 -0.20
CA LEU A 238 5.16 -13.29 -0.15
C LEU A 238 6.23 -13.37 0.94
N ASP A 239 7.43 -12.89 0.64
CA ASP A 239 8.54 -12.87 1.58
C ASP A 239 9.31 -11.55 1.44
N PRO A 240 9.38 -10.68 2.46
CA PRO A 240 8.65 -10.77 3.72
C PRO A 240 7.14 -10.64 3.49
N ILE A 241 6.33 -11.19 4.38
CA ILE A 241 4.89 -10.89 4.41
C ILE A 241 4.75 -9.44 4.90
N PRO A 242 4.11 -8.54 4.12
CA PRO A 242 3.94 -7.16 4.52
C PRO A 242 3.06 -7.06 5.77
N ASP A 243 3.35 -6.11 6.67
CA ASP A 243 2.47 -5.77 7.78
C ASP A 243 1.89 -4.35 7.66
N CYS A 244 1.00 -3.96 8.59
CA CYS A 244 0.37 -2.64 8.56
C CYS A 244 1.37 -1.48 8.77
N VAL A 245 2.44 -1.71 9.53
CA VAL A 245 3.47 -0.71 9.81
C VAL A 245 4.29 -0.48 8.54
N ASP A 246 4.68 -1.56 7.86
CA ASP A 246 5.39 -1.52 6.58
C ASP A 246 4.60 -0.72 5.54
N LEU A 247 3.31 -1.01 5.37
CA LEU A 247 2.45 -0.30 4.42
C LEU A 247 2.28 1.19 4.77
N CYS A 248 2.27 1.54 6.06
CA CYS A 248 2.22 2.93 6.50
C CYS A 248 3.50 3.68 6.13
N GLU A 249 4.66 3.06 6.33
CA GLU A 249 5.95 3.66 5.96
C GLU A 249 6.12 3.80 4.44
N VAL A 250 5.75 2.76 3.69
CA VAL A 250 5.71 2.82 2.22
C VAL A 250 4.81 3.98 1.76
N TRP A 251 3.63 4.13 2.35
CA TRP A 251 2.73 5.23 2.01
C TRP A 251 3.33 6.60 2.33
N LYS A 252 3.90 6.79 3.52
CA LYS A 252 4.51 8.07 3.93
C LYS A 252 5.55 8.54 2.92
N MET A 253 6.37 7.62 2.42
CA MET A 253 7.39 7.89 1.43
C MET A 253 6.83 8.27 0.06
N ILE A 254 5.85 7.53 -0.46
CA ILE A 254 5.34 7.76 -1.82
C ILE A 254 4.31 8.89 -1.89
N SER A 255 3.58 9.14 -0.79
CA SER A 255 2.46 10.07 -0.76
C SER A 255 2.77 11.52 -1.19
N PRO A 256 3.97 12.09 -0.98
CA PRO A 256 4.30 13.43 -1.49
C PRO A 256 4.30 13.52 -3.02
N TYR A 257 4.45 12.38 -3.71
CA TYR A 257 4.56 12.30 -5.16
C TYR A 257 3.26 11.84 -5.84
N ILE A 258 2.27 11.43 -5.05
CA ILE A 258 0.98 10.97 -5.55
C ILE A 258 -0.06 12.05 -5.28
N THR A 259 -0.68 12.52 -6.34
CA THR A 259 -1.68 13.59 -6.34
C THR A 259 -2.96 13.10 -7.00
N ASP A 260 -4.04 13.83 -6.82
CA ASP A 260 -5.30 13.59 -7.53
C ASP A 260 -5.18 13.75 -9.06
N MET A 261 -4.13 14.43 -9.53
CA MET A 261 -3.87 14.66 -10.96
C MET A 261 -3.14 13.51 -11.65
N ASN A 262 -2.21 12.84 -10.95
CA ASN A 262 -1.37 11.78 -11.55
C ASN A 262 -1.77 10.36 -11.17
N VAL A 263 -2.50 10.16 -10.06
CA VAL A 263 -2.80 8.82 -9.55
C VAL A 263 -3.58 7.96 -10.54
N GLY A 264 -4.47 8.55 -11.35
CA GLY A 264 -5.19 7.82 -12.40
C GLY A 264 -4.27 7.17 -13.43
N ALA A 265 -3.28 7.92 -13.91
CA ALA A 265 -2.28 7.41 -14.87
C ALA A 265 -1.40 6.32 -14.24
N ILE A 266 -1.02 6.50 -12.97
CA ILE A 266 -0.25 5.51 -12.20
C ILE A 266 -1.02 4.18 -12.11
N ILE A 267 -2.30 4.24 -11.70
CA ILE A 267 -3.15 3.05 -11.58
C ILE A 267 -3.30 2.35 -12.93
N GLN A 268 -3.52 3.11 -14.00
CA GLN A 268 -3.68 2.55 -15.35
C GLN A 268 -2.42 1.82 -15.79
N SER A 269 -1.24 2.44 -15.60
CA SER A 269 0.04 1.82 -15.90
C SER A 269 0.25 0.54 -15.09
N TRP A 270 0.04 0.59 -13.78
CA TRP A 270 0.25 -0.56 -12.91
C TRP A 270 -0.74 -1.69 -13.17
N SER A 271 -2.00 -1.37 -13.44
CA SER A 271 -3.02 -2.36 -13.79
C SER A 271 -2.69 -3.10 -15.09
N ALA A 272 -1.94 -2.49 -16.01
CA ALA A 272 -1.49 -3.15 -17.23
C ALA A 272 -0.37 -4.16 -16.97
N CYS A 273 0.43 -3.94 -15.91
CA CYS A 273 1.52 -4.83 -15.51
C CYS A 273 1.08 -6.00 -14.63
N ILE A 274 -0.12 -5.94 -14.02
CA ILE A 274 -0.62 -7.03 -13.18
C ILE A 274 -1.19 -8.15 -14.04
N PRO A 275 -0.69 -9.40 -13.89
CA PRO A 275 -1.23 -10.57 -14.56
C PRO A 275 -2.76 -10.74 -14.39
N GLN A 276 -3.43 -11.30 -15.39
CA GLN A 276 -4.90 -11.41 -15.39
C GLN A 276 -5.45 -12.36 -14.32
N ASP A 277 -4.66 -13.37 -13.97
CA ASP A 277 -4.88 -14.37 -12.93
C ASP A 277 -4.80 -13.81 -11.51
N LEU A 278 -4.11 -12.67 -11.29
CA LEU A 278 -4.07 -11.98 -9.99
C LEU A 278 -5.28 -11.05 -9.81
N LEU A 279 -6.49 -11.63 -9.89
CA LEU A 279 -7.75 -10.90 -9.89
C LEU A 279 -7.90 -10.03 -8.64
N ARG A 280 -7.48 -10.51 -7.47
CA ARG A 280 -7.65 -9.77 -6.22
C ARG A 280 -6.80 -8.50 -6.16
N LEU A 281 -5.60 -8.52 -6.72
CA LEU A 281 -4.75 -7.32 -6.82
C LEU A 281 -5.37 -6.29 -7.78
N ARG A 282 -5.93 -6.76 -8.90
CA ARG A 282 -6.65 -5.88 -9.84
C ARG A 282 -7.88 -5.24 -9.20
N LEU A 283 -8.67 -6.01 -8.45
CA LEU A 283 -9.82 -5.49 -7.71
C LEU A 283 -9.39 -4.47 -6.65
N THR A 284 -8.24 -4.68 -5.99
CA THR A 284 -7.66 -3.72 -5.05
C THR A 284 -7.36 -2.38 -5.73
N LEU A 285 -6.80 -2.38 -6.94
CA LEU A 285 -6.58 -1.16 -7.72
C LEU A 285 -7.90 -0.47 -8.12
N GLN A 286 -8.92 -1.25 -8.48
CA GLN A 286 -10.24 -0.71 -8.81
C GLN A 286 -10.96 -0.07 -7.60
N GLN A 287 -10.51 -0.36 -6.37
CA GLN A 287 -11.01 0.31 -5.17
C GLN A 287 -10.37 1.68 -4.91
N ILE A 288 -9.34 2.08 -5.66
CA ILE A 288 -8.64 3.35 -5.45
C ILE A 288 -9.53 4.59 -5.72
N PRO A 289 -10.33 4.64 -6.80
CA PRO A 289 -11.30 5.71 -6.98
C PRO A 289 -12.19 5.89 -5.75
N GLY A 290 -12.28 7.12 -5.24
CA GLY A 290 -13.07 7.48 -4.06
C GLY A 290 -12.39 7.20 -2.71
N GLN A 291 -11.16 6.65 -2.68
CA GLN A 291 -10.41 6.52 -1.43
C GLN A 291 -10.20 7.86 -0.75
N GLY A 292 -10.24 7.90 0.58
CA GLY A 292 -10.14 9.14 1.35
C GLY A 292 -11.40 10.00 1.41
N LEU A 293 -12.47 9.61 0.70
CA LEU A 293 -13.73 10.37 0.65
C LEU A 293 -14.91 9.58 1.25
N THR A 294 -14.65 8.53 2.04
CA THR A 294 -15.67 7.61 2.57
C THR A 294 -16.87 8.33 3.19
N ALA A 295 -16.65 9.36 4.01
CA ALA A 295 -17.73 10.13 4.63
C ALA A 295 -18.60 10.87 3.60
N LEU A 296 -17.98 11.51 2.61
CA LEU A 296 -18.69 12.24 1.56
C LEU A 296 -19.42 11.29 0.61
N SER A 297 -18.78 10.18 0.23
CA SER A 297 -19.39 9.12 -0.58
C SER A 297 -20.60 8.49 0.12
N ALA A 298 -20.54 8.29 1.44
CA ALA A 298 -21.67 7.83 2.23
C ALA A 298 -22.82 8.85 2.22
N ILE A 299 -22.52 10.14 2.39
CA ILE A 299 -23.54 11.21 2.29
C ILE A 299 -24.19 11.21 0.91
N LYS A 300 -23.40 11.24 -0.18
CA LYS A 300 -23.92 11.20 -1.55
C LYS A 300 -24.83 9.99 -1.76
N THR A 301 -24.39 8.81 -1.32
CA THR A 301 -25.16 7.57 -1.45
C THR A 301 -26.46 7.60 -0.64
N ALA A 302 -26.42 8.12 0.59
CA ALA A 302 -27.62 8.20 1.44
C ALA A 302 -28.65 9.19 0.87
N LEU A 303 -28.20 10.35 0.39
CA LEU A 303 -29.07 11.35 -0.26
C LEU A 303 -29.78 10.77 -1.48
N THR A 304 -29.07 10.01 -2.32
CA THR A 304 -29.66 9.38 -3.51
C THR A 304 -30.52 8.16 -3.19
N SER A 305 -30.19 7.39 -2.15
CA SER A 305 -30.89 6.14 -1.83
C SER A 305 -32.13 6.35 -0.98
N TYR A 306 -32.17 7.44 -0.20
CA TYR A 306 -33.27 7.74 0.73
C TYR A 306 -33.80 9.16 0.51
N PRO A 307 -34.35 9.47 -0.67
CA PRO A 307 -34.83 10.82 -0.98
C PRO A 307 -36.00 11.25 -0.06
N ASN A 308 -36.77 10.29 0.47
CA ASN A 308 -37.91 10.55 1.36
C ASN A 308 -37.51 10.75 2.83
N PHE A 309 -36.24 10.58 3.19
CA PHE A 309 -35.77 10.94 4.52
C PHE A 309 -35.75 12.48 4.65
N ASN A 310 -36.09 13.02 5.82
CA ASN A 310 -36.24 14.47 6.02
C ASN A 310 -34.87 15.19 6.11
N TRP A 311 -34.15 15.22 4.99
CA TRP A 311 -32.85 15.87 4.86
C TRP A 311 -32.92 17.37 5.07
N ALA A 312 -34.05 18.01 4.73
CA ALA A 312 -34.25 19.43 4.98
C ALA A 312 -34.18 19.76 6.47
N HIS A 313 -34.83 18.96 7.32
CA HIS A 313 -34.76 19.14 8.76
C HIS A 313 -33.36 18.84 9.32
N VAL A 314 -32.66 17.82 8.80
CA VAL A 314 -31.25 17.59 9.16
C VAL A 314 -30.37 18.78 8.79
N ALA A 315 -30.59 19.37 7.61
CA ALA A 315 -29.85 20.54 7.16
C ALA A 315 -30.11 21.77 8.04
N VAL A 316 -31.34 21.97 8.52
CA VAL A 316 -31.66 23.04 9.49
C VAL A 316 -30.98 22.80 10.85
N LEU A 317 -30.99 21.57 11.35
CA LEU A 317 -30.35 21.22 12.63
C LEU A 317 -28.82 21.34 12.58
N LEU A 318 -28.22 21.14 11.40
CA LEU A 318 -26.78 21.10 11.16
C LEU A 318 -26.37 22.09 10.07
N GLU A 319 -26.88 23.33 10.12
CA GLU A 319 -26.76 24.34 9.04
C GLU A 319 -25.33 24.50 8.50
N ASN A 320 -24.36 24.67 9.40
CA ASN A 320 -22.95 24.82 9.04
C ASN A 320 -22.37 23.56 8.37
N GLU A 321 -22.73 22.37 8.86
CA GLU A 321 -22.27 21.12 8.25
C GLU A 321 -22.94 20.88 6.90
N ALA A 322 -24.22 21.24 6.74
CA ALA A 322 -24.95 21.12 5.48
C ALA A 322 -24.34 22.00 4.38
N ALA A 323 -24.00 23.26 4.71
CA ALA A 323 -23.26 24.14 3.82
C ALA A 323 -21.88 23.55 3.44
N ALA A 324 -21.15 22.99 4.43
CA ALA A 324 -19.88 22.34 4.18
C ALA A 324 -19.99 21.08 3.31
N VAL A 325 -21.08 20.30 3.43
CA VAL A 325 -21.37 19.16 2.55
C VAL A 325 -21.57 19.62 1.11
N GLN A 326 -22.35 20.69 0.90
CA GLN A 326 -22.57 21.25 -0.43
C GLN A 326 -21.26 21.74 -1.06
N GLU A 327 -20.43 22.45 -0.29
CA GLU A 327 -19.10 22.91 -0.71
C GLU A 327 -18.20 21.71 -1.06
N ALA A 328 -18.19 20.67 -0.24
CA ALA A 328 -17.41 19.45 -0.47
C ALA A 328 -17.85 18.69 -1.73
N LEU A 329 -19.17 18.51 -1.94
CA LEU A 329 -19.70 17.86 -3.15
C LEU A 329 -19.34 18.65 -4.41
N THR A 330 -19.42 19.98 -4.33
CA THR A 330 -19.06 20.89 -5.44
C THR A 330 -17.56 20.82 -5.74
N ALA A 331 -16.72 20.85 -4.71
CA ALA A 331 -15.27 20.83 -4.86
C ALA A 331 -14.75 19.49 -5.41
N VAL A 332 -15.32 18.37 -4.98
CA VAL A 332 -14.95 17.03 -5.52
C VAL A 332 -15.42 16.89 -6.97
N GLY A 333 -16.65 17.30 -7.27
CA GLY A 333 -17.20 17.26 -8.63
C GLY A 333 -17.07 15.88 -9.28
N ALA A 334 -16.45 15.85 -10.46
CA ALA A 334 -16.17 14.62 -11.22
C ALA A 334 -14.80 13.99 -10.90
N ASN A 335 -13.99 14.61 -10.02
CA ASN A 335 -12.66 14.09 -9.71
C ASN A 335 -12.75 12.91 -8.73
N ILE A 336 -12.76 11.71 -9.30
CA ILE A 336 -12.83 10.45 -8.56
C ILE A 336 -11.59 10.20 -7.67
N TYR A 337 -10.50 10.93 -7.90
CA TYR A 337 -9.23 10.81 -7.18
C TYR A 337 -8.98 11.94 -6.19
N TYR A 338 -9.96 12.81 -5.94
CA TYR A 338 -9.80 14.00 -5.09
C TYR A 338 -9.24 13.69 -3.69
N GLY A 339 -9.49 12.48 -3.16
CA GLY A 339 -8.96 12.04 -1.87
C GLY A 339 -7.43 11.92 -1.78
N TYR A 340 -6.72 11.99 -2.91
CA TYR A 340 -5.25 11.99 -2.99
C TYR A 340 -4.63 13.39 -2.88
N ARG A 341 -5.43 14.45 -2.73
CA ARG A 341 -4.89 15.78 -2.41
C ARG A 341 -4.21 15.79 -1.05
N ARG A 342 -3.08 16.49 -0.97
CA ARG A 342 -2.36 16.75 0.30
C ARG A 342 -3.24 17.52 1.28
N ASP A 343 -3.97 18.51 0.79
CA ASP A 343 -5.05 19.17 1.53
C ASP A 343 -6.39 18.93 0.82
N LEU A 344 -7.30 18.24 1.50
CA LEU A 344 -8.66 18.02 1.00
C LEU A 344 -9.48 19.33 0.99
N GLY A 345 -9.02 20.36 1.71
CA GLY A 345 -9.63 21.68 1.77
C GLY A 345 -11.09 21.60 2.20
N PRO A 346 -12.05 21.91 1.31
CA PRO A 346 -13.47 21.82 1.60
C PRO A 346 -13.99 20.40 1.82
N ALA A 347 -13.40 19.39 1.20
CA ALA A 347 -13.83 17.99 1.32
C ALA A 347 -13.28 17.29 2.58
N ARG A 348 -12.78 18.04 3.57
CA ARG A 348 -12.35 17.47 4.85
C ARG A 348 -13.56 17.00 5.63
N SER A 349 -13.63 15.70 5.94
CA SER A 349 -14.72 15.09 6.71
C SER A 349 -14.92 15.70 8.10
N THR A 350 -13.90 16.37 8.64
CA THR A 350 -13.99 17.08 9.91
C THR A 350 -14.99 18.23 9.91
N ARG A 351 -15.36 18.77 8.74
CA ARG A 351 -16.31 19.87 8.57
C ARG A 351 -17.78 19.44 8.60
N TYR A 352 -18.08 18.14 8.49
CA TYR A 352 -19.44 17.62 8.37
C TYR A 352 -19.62 16.25 9.05
N LYS A 353 -19.04 16.09 10.25
CA LYS A 353 -18.98 14.81 10.96
C LYS A 353 -20.36 14.28 11.36
N SER A 354 -21.25 15.15 11.85
CA SER A 354 -22.59 14.79 12.33
C SER A 354 -23.51 14.45 11.16
N PHE A 355 -23.43 15.22 10.08
CA PHE A 355 -24.16 14.95 8.84
C PHE A 355 -23.74 13.61 8.23
N ALA A 356 -22.42 13.34 8.20
CA ALA A 356 -21.88 12.07 7.74
C ALA A 356 -22.33 10.89 8.61
N TRP A 357 -22.48 11.09 9.93
CA TRP A 357 -23.00 10.09 10.84
C TRP A 357 -24.46 9.72 10.51
N VAL A 358 -25.32 10.70 10.22
CA VAL A 358 -26.72 10.44 9.82
C VAL A 358 -26.78 9.58 8.56
N ALA A 359 -26.00 9.95 7.55
CA ALA A 359 -25.90 9.19 6.31
C ALA A 359 -25.42 7.75 6.55
N LYS A 360 -24.37 7.58 7.37
CA LYS A 360 -23.84 6.26 7.76
C LYS A 360 -24.90 5.41 8.45
N GLU A 361 -25.61 5.94 9.45
CA GLU A 361 -26.63 5.18 10.19
C GLU A 361 -27.80 4.75 9.28
N LEU A 362 -28.24 5.60 8.36
CA LEU A 362 -29.27 5.22 7.37
C LEU A 362 -28.79 4.09 6.46
N LEU A 363 -27.56 4.19 5.93
CA LEU A 363 -26.98 3.14 5.08
C LEU A 363 -26.80 1.82 5.82
N ILE A 364 -26.44 1.85 7.11
CA ILE A 364 -26.32 0.64 7.93
C ILE A 364 -27.71 0.05 8.24
N ARG A 365 -28.60 0.84 8.83
CA ARG A 365 -29.85 0.33 9.41
C ARG A 365 -30.92 0.02 8.36
N LYS A 366 -30.97 0.81 7.28
CA LYS A 366 -31.92 0.60 6.19
C LYS A 366 -31.30 -0.13 4.99
N GLY A 367 -30.05 0.19 4.68
CA GLY A 367 -29.35 -0.34 3.51
C GLY A 367 -28.55 -1.62 3.75
N GLY A 368 -28.40 -2.04 5.01
CA GLY A 368 -27.66 -3.25 5.36
C GLY A 368 -26.13 -3.14 5.19
N GLN A 369 -25.58 -1.93 5.01
CA GLN A 369 -24.14 -1.73 4.76
C GLN A 369 -23.30 -1.83 6.05
N SER A 370 -23.26 -3.02 6.65
CA SER A 370 -22.61 -3.29 7.94
C SER A 370 -21.11 -2.98 7.96
N SER A 371 -20.43 -3.08 6.83
CA SER A 371 -19.00 -2.77 6.69
C SER A 371 -18.63 -1.33 7.07
N LEU A 372 -19.57 -0.38 6.91
CA LEU A 372 -19.35 1.00 7.32
C LEU A 372 -19.19 1.16 8.84
N ARG A 373 -19.66 0.21 9.65
CA ARG A 373 -19.55 0.27 11.12
C ARG A 373 -18.08 0.26 11.59
N ALA A 374 -17.21 -0.43 10.87
CA ALA A 374 -15.80 -0.60 11.26
C ALA A 374 -14.90 0.61 10.91
N TYR A 375 -15.41 1.56 10.14
CA TYR A 375 -14.60 2.70 9.71
C TYR A 375 -14.37 3.69 10.87
N LYS A 376 -13.10 3.92 11.20
CA LYS A 376 -12.68 4.76 12.34
C LYS A 376 -12.94 6.26 12.13
N GLY A 377 -13.22 6.71 10.92
CA GLY A 377 -13.39 8.14 10.61
C GLY A 377 -14.75 8.72 11.00
N TRP A 378 -15.66 7.92 11.56
CA TRP A 378 -16.96 8.40 12.04
C TRP A 378 -16.84 9.09 13.40
N THR A 379 -17.68 10.11 13.63
CA THR A 379 -17.84 10.64 14.99
C THR A 379 -18.62 9.63 15.84
N PRO A 380 -18.17 9.30 17.06
CA PRO A 380 -18.94 8.44 17.96
C PRO A 380 -20.18 9.18 18.52
N VAL A 381 -20.08 10.49 18.69
CA VAL A 381 -21.13 11.35 19.24
C VAL A 381 -21.35 12.53 18.29
N PRO A 382 -22.39 12.51 17.44
CA PRO A 382 -22.73 13.63 16.57
C PRO A 382 -23.39 14.76 17.38
N GLN A 383 -23.37 15.97 16.84
CA GLN A 383 -24.18 17.07 17.35
C GLN A 383 -25.66 16.71 17.27
N LYS A 384 -26.47 17.17 18.24
CA LYS A 384 -27.93 16.94 18.26
C LYS A 384 -28.31 15.44 18.19
N TYR A 385 -27.47 14.57 18.75
CA TYR A 385 -27.61 13.10 18.67
C TYR A 385 -29.03 12.59 18.89
N HIS A 386 -29.68 12.96 19.99
CA HIS A 386 -31.01 12.45 20.33
C HIS A 386 -32.08 12.81 19.30
N GLU A 387 -32.01 14.02 18.73
CA GLU A 387 -32.95 14.49 17.71
C GLU A 387 -32.73 13.72 16.41
N LEU A 388 -31.47 13.62 15.96
CA LEU A 388 -31.10 12.90 14.74
C LEU A 388 -31.41 11.40 14.83
N GLU A 389 -31.12 10.77 15.96
CA GLU A 389 -31.41 9.36 16.21
C GLU A 389 -32.92 9.09 16.18
N LYS A 390 -33.73 9.97 16.80
CA LYS A 390 -35.19 9.87 16.75
C LYS A 390 -35.71 9.97 15.32
N MET A 391 -35.14 10.88 14.50
CA MET A 391 -35.50 11.01 13.08
C MET A 391 -35.17 9.74 12.30
N ILE A 392 -33.99 9.18 12.48
CA ILE A 392 -33.55 7.94 11.81
C ILE A 392 -34.44 6.77 12.22
N ALA A 393 -34.68 6.60 13.52
CA ALA A 393 -35.51 5.51 14.05
C ALA A 393 -36.95 5.58 13.52
N ASN A 394 -37.55 6.77 13.51
CA ASN A 394 -38.90 6.98 12.96
C ASN A 394 -38.95 6.63 11.47
N TYR A 395 -37.98 7.08 10.68
CA TYR A 395 -37.91 6.77 9.25
C TYR A 395 -37.79 5.26 9.00
N VAL A 396 -36.86 4.58 9.69
CA VAL A 396 -36.67 3.13 9.53
C VAL A 396 -37.93 2.35 9.90
N LYS A 397 -38.62 2.74 10.99
CA LYS A 397 -39.87 2.11 11.43
C LYS A 397 -41.00 2.30 10.41
N ASN A 398 -41.17 3.50 9.88
CA ASN A 398 -42.25 3.80 8.93
C ASN A 398 -42.11 3.00 7.62
N VAL A 399 -40.89 2.92 7.06
CA VAL A 399 -40.69 2.16 5.81
C VAL A 399 -40.86 0.65 6.03
N GLN A 400 -40.52 0.13 7.22
CA GLN A 400 -40.80 -1.29 7.53
C GLN A 400 -42.30 -1.57 7.56
N GLN A 401 -43.11 -0.63 8.07
CA GLN A 401 -44.57 -0.77 8.09
C GLN A 401 -45.13 -0.75 6.66
N GLU A 402 -44.70 0.16 5.78
CA GLU A 402 -45.13 0.21 4.38
C GLU A 402 -44.85 -1.11 3.61
N GLN A 403 -43.70 -1.75 3.86
CA GLN A 403 -43.36 -3.03 3.23
C GLN A 403 -44.24 -4.19 3.71
N VAL A 404 -44.70 -4.17 4.97
CA VAL A 404 -45.64 -5.19 5.48
C VAL A 404 -47.02 -5.02 4.85
N TYR A 405 -47.46 -3.79 4.59
CA TYR A 405 -48.74 -3.54 3.94
C TYR A 405 -48.72 -3.78 2.41
N ALA A 406 -47.59 -3.51 1.73
CA ALA A 406 -47.46 -3.72 0.29
C ALA A 406 -47.48 -5.21 -0.14
N VAL A 407 -47.20 -6.15 0.77
CA VAL A 407 -47.36 -7.60 0.50
C VAL A 407 -48.84 -8.03 0.58
N GLY A 408 -49.73 -7.18 1.09
CA GLY A 408 -51.15 -7.48 1.32
C GLY A 408 -52.16 -6.94 0.29
N THR A 409 -51.77 -6.05 -0.63
CA THR A 409 -52.73 -5.42 -1.56
C THR A 409 -52.13 -5.10 -2.94
N PRO A 410 -52.79 -5.49 -4.05
CA PRO A 410 -52.36 -5.13 -5.40
C PRO A 410 -52.84 -3.71 -5.74
N GLN A 411 -51.94 -2.74 -5.90
CA GLN A 411 -52.32 -1.44 -6.49
C GLN A 411 -51.29 -0.77 -7.40
N HIS A 412 -51.89 -0.11 -8.40
CA HIS A 412 -51.38 0.74 -9.47
C HIS A 412 -50.44 1.86 -9.02
N ASN A 413 -49.41 2.08 -9.84
CA ASN A 413 -48.42 3.16 -9.71
C ASN A 413 -48.86 4.42 -10.47
N ILE A 414 -48.86 5.57 -9.79
CA ILE A 414 -48.61 6.88 -10.41
C ILE A 414 -47.73 7.70 -9.45
N GLY A 415 -46.61 8.22 -9.93
CA GLY A 415 -45.80 9.19 -9.19
C GLY A 415 -44.58 9.70 -9.95
N VAL A 416 -44.51 11.01 -10.14
CA VAL A 416 -43.50 11.76 -10.93
C VAL A 416 -42.73 12.76 -10.03
N THR A 417 -41.43 12.88 -10.32
CA THR A 417 -40.45 13.99 -10.12
C THR A 417 -40.04 14.53 -8.75
N LEU A 418 -38.78 14.25 -8.38
CA LEU A 418 -37.81 15.15 -7.71
C LEU A 418 -36.35 14.72 -8.03
N ALA A 419 -36.05 14.51 -9.32
CA ALA A 419 -34.77 13.93 -9.80
C ALA A 419 -33.73 14.96 -10.30
N ALA A 420 -34.03 16.26 -10.30
CA ALA A 420 -33.26 17.23 -11.09
C ALA A 420 -31.87 17.61 -10.52
N ALA A 421 -31.54 17.29 -9.28
CA ALA A 421 -30.21 17.58 -8.70
C ALA A 421 -29.24 16.38 -8.69
N ALA A 422 -29.72 15.15 -8.92
CA ALA A 422 -28.89 13.94 -8.92
C ALA A 422 -28.30 13.60 -10.31
N VAL A 423 -28.86 14.16 -11.38
CA VAL A 423 -28.53 13.80 -12.78
C VAL A 423 -27.22 14.41 -13.27
N ALA A 424 -26.66 15.42 -12.60
CA ALA A 424 -25.34 15.97 -12.95
C ALA A 424 -24.15 15.14 -12.40
N ALA A 425 -24.39 14.11 -11.58
CA ALA A 425 -23.33 13.42 -10.82
C ALA A 425 -23.31 11.88 -11.00
N THR A 426 -24.01 11.35 -12.00
CA THR A 426 -24.17 9.91 -12.31
C THR A 426 -23.03 9.28 -13.10
N GLY A 427 -21.92 9.98 -13.39
CA GLY A 427 -20.72 9.43 -14.04
C GLY A 427 -19.90 8.42 -13.22
N LEU A 428 -20.47 7.84 -12.15
CA LEU A 428 -19.76 6.99 -11.19
C LEU A 428 -20.54 5.69 -10.89
N ARG A 429 -21.13 5.05 -11.91
CA ARG A 429 -21.53 3.64 -11.85
C ARG A 429 -21.35 2.96 -13.22
N SER A 430 -20.49 1.94 -13.22
CA SER A 430 -20.34 0.85 -14.20
C SER A 430 -20.23 1.21 -15.69
N GLY A 431 -18.99 1.41 -16.16
CA GLY A 431 -18.64 1.16 -17.56
C GLY A 431 -18.47 -0.35 -17.78
N GLN A 432 -19.54 -1.02 -18.24
CA GLN A 432 -19.41 -2.23 -19.05
C GLN A 432 -18.87 -1.78 -20.41
N ALA A 433 -17.64 -2.18 -20.73
CA ALA A 433 -17.11 -2.04 -22.08
C ALA A 433 -17.76 -3.11 -22.98
N SER A 434 -18.63 -2.68 -23.90
CA SER A 434 -19.01 -3.50 -25.05
C SER A 434 -17.89 -3.43 -26.08
N CYS A 435 -17.47 -4.59 -26.58
CA CYS A 435 -16.57 -4.71 -27.71
C CYS A 435 -17.17 -4.06 -28.96
N ALA A 436 -16.37 -3.26 -29.65
CA ALA A 436 -16.35 -3.08 -31.09
C ALA A 436 -14.89 -2.88 -31.52
#